data_AF-A0A7C7DVK8-F1
#
_entry.id   AF-A0A7C7DVK8-F1
#
_cell.length_a   1.000
_cell.length_b   1.000
_cell.length_c   1.000
_cell.angle_alpha   90.00
_cell.angle_beta   90.00
_cell.angle_gamma   90.00
#
_symmetry.space_group_name_H-M   'P 1'
#
loop_
_entity.id
_entity.type
_entity.pdbx_description
1 polymer ?
#
loop_
_entity_poly.entity_id
_entity_poly.type
_entity_poly.pdbx_seq_one_letter_code
_entity_poly.pdbx_strand_id
1 'polypeptide(L)'
;MKWSEWQALAENEANWLDNFEAGLVTAEHLHDHVLRLRFADQPDHVAYELDFAPLLVDDNPGGVFESLRDVNRFRNVEAEYALIWPDPVTGDPIHAVDLAPECVRFFCERYGRIVEDAAVALAA
;
A
#
# COMPACT_ATOMS: atom_id res chain seq x y z
N MET A 1 11.15 -5.69 3.64
CA MET A 1 10.64 -5.74 2.25
C MET A 1 11.78 -5.46 1.28
N LYS A 2 11.85 -6.16 0.15
CA LYS A 2 12.83 -5.93 -0.93
C LYS A 2 12.13 -5.89 -2.28
N TRP A 3 12.67 -5.14 -3.24
CA TRP A 3 12.13 -5.06 -4.59
C TRP A 3 12.13 -6.40 -5.31
N SER A 4 13.19 -7.19 -5.18
CA SER A 4 13.27 -8.53 -5.76
C SER A 4 12.16 -9.47 -5.30
N GLU A 5 11.73 -9.37 -4.04
CA GLU A 5 10.58 -10.15 -3.53
C GLU A 5 9.27 -9.63 -4.12
N TRP A 6 9.14 -8.31 -4.28
CA TRP A 6 7.98 -7.67 -4.89
C TRP A 6 7.81 -8.08 -6.35
N GLN A 7 8.89 -8.04 -7.14
CA GLN A 7 8.88 -8.48 -8.53
C GLN A 7 8.52 -9.96 -8.64
N ALA A 8 9.14 -10.81 -7.83
CA ALA A 8 8.85 -12.25 -7.84
C ALA A 8 7.39 -12.57 -7.53
N LEU A 9 6.75 -11.78 -6.67
CA LEU A 9 5.30 -11.89 -6.41
C LEU A 9 4.50 -11.40 -7.62
N ALA A 10 4.77 -10.17 -8.09
CA ALA A 10 4.10 -9.49 -9.20
C ALA A 10 4.08 -10.32 -10.49
N GLU A 11 5.22 -10.93 -10.83
CA GLU A 11 5.43 -11.69 -12.07
C GLU A 11 4.87 -13.12 -12.02
N ASN A 12 4.48 -13.61 -10.84
CA ASN A 12 3.94 -14.96 -10.71
C ASN A 12 2.41 -14.95 -10.89
N GLU A 13 1.98 -15.17 -12.13
CA GLU A 13 0.57 -15.22 -12.53
C GLU A 13 -0.29 -16.19 -11.69
N ALA A 14 0.29 -17.26 -11.14
CA ALA A 14 -0.43 -18.22 -10.32
C ALA A 14 -0.93 -17.62 -9.00
N ASN A 15 -0.33 -16.52 -8.52
CA ASN A 15 -0.82 -15.80 -7.35
C ASN A 15 -2.13 -15.05 -7.62
N TRP A 16 -2.41 -14.76 -8.90
CA TRP A 16 -3.55 -13.94 -9.34
C TRP A 16 -4.69 -14.78 -9.91
N LEU A 17 -4.40 -16.01 -10.33
CA LEU A 17 -5.41 -16.92 -10.86
C LEU A 17 -6.41 -17.30 -9.75
N ASP A 18 -7.69 -17.02 -9.96
CA ASP A 18 -8.82 -17.32 -9.04
C ASP A 18 -8.75 -16.69 -7.64
N ASN A 19 -7.82 -15.75 -7.40
CA ASN A 19 -7.79 -14.96 -6.17
C ASN A 19 -8.57 -13.66 -6.36
N PHE A 20 -9.73 -13.58 -5.70
CA PHE A 20 -10.47 -12.33 -5.58
C PHE A 20 -9.97 -11.54 -4.37
N GLU A 21 -9.49 -10.33 -4.63
CA GLU A 21 -9.07 -9.39 -3.61
C GLU A 21 -10.13 -8.31 -3.43
N ALA A 22 -10.54 -8.08 -2.18
CA ALA A 22 -11.60 -7.14 -1.86
C ALA A 22 -11.17 -5.68 -2.05
N GLY A 23 -9.85 -5.43 -2.09
CA GLY A 23 -9.28 -4.12 -2.35
C GLY A 23 -9.10 -3.28 -1.08
N LEU A 24 -8.48 -2.12 -1.26
CA LEU A 24 -8.23 -1.12 -0.23
C LEU A 24 -9.41 -0.14 -0.12
N VAL A 25 -9.80 0.15 1.13
CA VAL A 25 -10.84 1.15 1.45
C VAL A 25 -10.24 2.45 1.93
N THR A 26 -9.15 2.38 2.69
CA THR A 26 -8.47 3.56 3.22
C THR A 26 -6.97 3.40 3.17
N ALA A 27 -6.28 4.48 2.83
CA ALA A 27 -4.85 4.64 3.02
C ALA A 27 -4.60 5.97 3.75
N GLU A 28 -3.94 5.91 4.89
CA GLU A 28 -3.60 7.07 5.72
C GLU A 28 -2.09 7.16 5.84
N HIS A 29 -1.51 8.32 5.51
CA HIS A 29 -0.11 8.61 5.80
C HIS A 29 0.06 8.90 7.29
N LEU A 30 0.97 8.18 7.96
CA LEU A 30 1.26 8.38 9.38
C LEU A 30 2.47 9.30 9.58
N HIS A 31 3.62 8.88 9.08
CA HIS A 31 4.89 9.61 9.10
C HIS A 31 5.84 8.95 8.09
N ASP A 32 6.90 9.66 7.68
CA ASP A 32 7.93 9.14 6.76
C ASP A 32 7.31 8.42 5.55
N HIS A 33 7.63 7.13 5.36
CA HIS A 33 7.05 6.25 4.35
C HIS A 33 6.13 5.18 4.95
N VAL A 34 5.52 5.48 6.11
CA VAL A 34 4.62 4.57 6.81
C VAL A 34 3.17 4.93 6.51
N LEU A 35 2.43 3.91 6.05
CA LEU A 35 0.99 4.02 5.81
C LEU A 35 0.20 3.11 6.75
N ARG A 36 -0.99 3.58 7.13
CA ARG A 36 -2.05 2.74 7.67
C ARG A 36 -3.04 2.39 6.56
N LEU A 37 -3.30 1.11 6.39
CA LEU A 37 -4.05 0.54 5.27
C LEU A 37 -5.21 -0.31 5.80
N ARG A 38 -6.41 -0.12 5.26
CA ARG A 38 -7.57 -0.99 5.54
C ARG A 38 -8.09 -1.62 4.26
N PHE A 39 -8.44 -2.89 4.36
CA PHE A 39 -8.99 -3.68 3.27
C PHE A 39 -10.49 -3.89 3.46
N ALA A 40 -11.21 -4.06 2.35
CA ALA A 40 -12.68 -4.09 2.38
C ALA A 40 -13.29 -5.34 3.03
N ASP A 41 -12.51 -6.40 3.17
CA ASP A 41 -12.90 -7.66 3.82
C ASP A 41 -12.50 -7.72 5.30
N GLN A 42 -11.82 -6.70 5.81
CA GLN A 42 -11.43 -6.59 7.21
C GLN A 42 -12.51 -5.85 8.01
N PRO A 43 -12.67 -6.13 9.32
CA PRO A 43 -13.48 -5.29 10.18
C PRO A 43 -12.98 -3.84 10.18
N ASP A 44 -13.88 -2.86 10.27
CA ASP A 44 -13.54 -1.42 10.21
C ASP A 44 -12.48 -0.96 11.24
N HIS A 45 -12.32 -1.72 12.31
CA HIS A 45 -11.35 -1.46 13.38
C HIS A 45 -9.99 -2.11 13.14
N VAL A 46 -9.81 -2.94 12.11
CA VAL A 46 -8.54 -3.60 11.81
C VAL A 46 -7.85 -2.87 10.67
N ALA A 47 -6.59 -2.50 10.89
CA ALA A 47 -5.73 -1.93 9.86
C ALA A 47 -4.33 -2.54 9.92
N TYR A 48 -3.60 -2.40 8.82
CA TYR A 48 -2.18 -2.70 8.76
C TYR A 48 -1.40 -1.39 8.76
N GLU A 49 -0.34 -1.32 9.55
CA GLU A 49 0.70 -0.31 9.38
C GLU A 49 1.90 -0.93 8.67
N LEU A 50 2.27 -0.36 7.53
CA LEU A 50 3.36 -0.86 6.71
C LEU A 50 4.36 0.25 6.41
N ASP A 51 5.64 -0.04 6.64
CA ASP A 51 6.76 0.83 6.29
C ASP A 51 7.27 0.52 4.88
N PHE A 52 7.15 1.50 3.98
CA PHE A 52 7.60 1.42 2.60
C PHE A 52 9.06 1.88 2.40
N ALA A 53 9.71 2.46 3.42
CA ALA A 53 11.09 2.94 3.31
C ALA A 53 12.09 1.86 2.83
N PRO A 54 12.01 0.59 3.28
CA PRO A 54 12.91 -0.45 2.78
C PRO A 54 12.81 -0.67 1.27
N LEU A 55 11.63 -0.47 0.68
CA LEU A 55 11.42 -0.61 -0.76
C LEU A 55 11.80 0.66 -1.51
N LEU A 56 11.28 1.81 -1.06
CA LEU A 56 11.35 3.06 -1.81
C LEU A 56 12.67 3.81 -1.60
N VAL A 57 13.23 3.75 -0.40
CA VAL A 57 14.42 4.53 -0.01
C VAL A 57 15.67 3.67 -0.02
N ASP A 58 15.64 2.50 0.61
CA ASP A 58 16.83 1.67 0.83
C ASP A 58 17.22 0.88 -0.43
N ASP A 59 16.28 0.11 -0.99
CA ASP A 59 16.51 -0.66 -2.21
C ASP A 59 16.40 0.24 -3.46
N ASN A 60 15.38 1.11 -3.47
CA ASN A 60 15.03 2.04 -4.54
C ASN A 60 15.04 1.39 -5.94
N PRO A 61 13.91 0.80 -6.38
CA PRO A 61 13.81 0.21 -7.71
C PRO A 61 13.92 1.22 -8.87
N GLY A 62 13.91 2.54 -8.57
CA GLY A 62 13.90 3.59 -9.56
C GLY A 62 12.60 3.64 -10.36
N GLY A 63 12.65 4.24 -11.55
CA GLY A 63 11.52 4.33 -12.45
C GLY A 63 10.33 5.07 -11.83
N VAL A 64 9.15 4.45 -11.86
CA VAL A 64 7.91 5.04 -11.34
C VAL A 64 7.95 5.30 -9.83
N PHE A 65 8.73 4.53 -9.07
CA PHE A 65 8.85 4.66 -7.62
C PHE A 65 9.82 5.76 -7.18
N GLU A 66 10.71 6.25 -8.05
CA GLU A 66 11.74 7.22 -7.67
C GLU A 66 11.12 8.49 -7.08
N SER A 67 9.97 8.93 -7.62
CA SER A 67 9.27 10.12 -7.13
C SER A 67 8.73 9.95 -5.71
N LEU A 68 8.45 8.72 -5.27
CA LEU A 68 7.88 8.42 -3.97
C LEU A 68 8.90 8.46 -2.82
N ARG A 69 10.18 8.70 -3.12
CA ARG A 69 11.22 8.98 -2.10
C ARG A 69 11.03 10.34 -1.44
N ASP A 70 10.37 11.27 -2.13
CA ASP A 70 9.94 12.52 -1.52
C ASP A 70 8.72 12.26 -0.65
N VAL A 71 8.86 12.44 0.66
CA VAL A 71 7.77 12.26 1.62
C VAL A 71 6.57 13.16 1.30
N ASN A 72 6.78 14.36 0.73
CA ASN A 72 5.68 15.25 0.34
C ASN A 72 4.88 14.69 -0.84
N ARG A 73 5.52 13.88 -1.68
CA ARG A 73 4.87 13.14 -2.75
C ARG A 73 4.16 11.92 -2.17
N PHE A 74 4.86 11.15 -1.33
CA PHE A 74 4.36 9.92 -0.73
C PHE A 74 3.10 10.13 0.12
N ARG A 75 2.99 11.25 0.85
CA ARG A 75 1.82 11.51 1.70
C ARG A 75 0.50 11.70 0.94
N ASN A 76 0.56 12.02 -0.36
CA ASN A 76 -0.64 12.23 -1.19
C ASN A 76 -1.14 10.88 -1.74
N VAL A 77 -1.22 9.88 -0.86
CA VAL A 77 -1.68 8.54 -1.20
C VAL A 77 -3.20 8.46 -1.12
N GLU A 78 -3.79 7.67 -2.00
CA GLU A 78 -5.22 7.43 -2.09
C GLU A 78 -5.50 5.93 -2.13
N ALA A 79 -6.68 5.54 -1.65
CA ALA A 79 -7.19 4.18 -1.74
C ALA A 79 -8.47 4.17 -2.58
N GLU A 80 -8.36 3.66 -3.81
CA GLU A 80 -9.50 3.47 -4.70
C GLU A 80 -9.43 2.05 -5.26
N TYR A 81 -9.78 1.06 -4.42
CA TYR A 81 -9.51 -0.38 -4.64
C TYR A 81 -8.01 -0.74 -4.63
N ALA A 82 -7.18 0.01 -5.34
CA ALA A 82 -5.72 -0.06 -5.32
C ALA A 82 -5.11 1.02 -4.42
N LEU A 83 -3.80 0.90 -4.16
CA LEU A 83 -3.02 1.95 -3.49
C LEU A 83 -2.42 2.87 -4.54
N ILE A 84 -2.80 4.14 -4.54
CA ILE A 84 -2.52 5.04 -5.66
C ILE A 84 -1.82 6.30 -5.16
N TRP A 85 -0.77 6.72 -5.87
CA TRP A 85 -0.21 8.06 -5.78
C TRP A 85 -0.47 8.80 -7.11
N PRO A 86 -1.50 9.66 -7.20
CA PRO A 86 -1.93 10.33 -8.44
C PRO A 86 -0.90 11.37 -8.89
N ASP A 87 -0.64 11.60 -10.18
CA ASP A 87 0.41 12.53 -10.65
C ASP A 87 0.37 13.92 -9.95
N PRO A 88 1.52 14.46 -9.47
CA PRO A 88 1.52 15.68 -8.66
C PRO A 88 1.29 16.97 -9.46
N VAL A 89 1.38 16.92 -10.79
CA VAL A 89 1.22 18.07 -11.69
C VAL A 89 -0.16 18.06 -12.32
N THR A 90 -0.62 16.91 -12.81
CA THR A 90 -1.84 16.80 -13.61
C THR A 90 -2.98 16.08 -12.90
N GLY A 91 -2.69 15.29 -11.86
CA GLY A 91 -3.65 14.34 -11.27
C GLY A 91 -4.07 13.23 -12.24
N ASP A 92 -3.35 13.06 -13.35
CA ASP A 92 -3.70 12.11 -14.40
C ASP A 92 -3.40 10.66 -13.96
N PRO A 93 -4.37 9.73 -14.08
CA PRO A 93 -4.16 8.32 -13.77
C PRO A 93 -3.05 7.65 -14.62
N ILE A 94 -2.73 8.16 -15.81
CA ILE A 94 -1.69 7.59 -16.69
C ILE A 94 -0.28 7.67 -16.07
N HIS A 95 -0.04 8.67 -15.21
CA HIS A 95 1.25 8.89 -14.57
C HIS A 95 1.19 8.64 -13.05
N ALA A 96 0.07 8.09 -12.58
CA ALA A 96 -0.05 7.66 -11.20
C ALA A 96 0.86 6.46 -10.95
N VAL A 97 1.35 6.34 -9.71
CA VAL A 97 1.94 5.08 -9.24
C VAL A 97 0.80 4.30 -8.60
N ASP A 98 0.43 3.18 -9.20
CA ASP A 98 -0.59 2.27 -8.69
C ASP A 98 0.02 0.95 -8.24
N LEU A 99 -0.39 0.49 -7.05
CA LEU A 99 -0.05 -0.81 -6.54
C LEU A 99 -1.30 -1.65 -6.36
N ALA A 100 -1.30 -2.81 -7.01
CA ALA A 100 -2.37 -3.79 -6.92
C ALA A 100 -2.60 -4.21 -5.45
N PRO A 101 -3.87 -4.25 -4.97
CA PRO A 101 -4.18 -4.51 -3.58
C PRO A 101 -3.67 -5.87 -3.09
N GLU A 102 -3.61 -6.87 -3.96
CA GLU A 102 -3.11 -8.22 -3.66
C GLU A 102 -1.64 -8.19 -3.26
N CYS A 103 -0.84 -7.41 -4.00
CA CYS A 103 0.58 -7.21 -3.70
C CYS A 103 0.72 -6.49 -2.36
N VAL A 104 -0.02 -5.41 -2.17
CA VAL A 104 0.00 -4.63 -0.92
C VAL A 104 -0.38 -5.53 0.27
N ARG A 105 -1.43 -6.34 0.16
CA ARG A 105 -1.87 -7.29 1.20
C ARG A 105 -0.78 -8.27 1.56
N PHE A 106 -0.16 -8.90 0.56
CA PHE A 106 0.93 -9.85 0.80
C PHE A 106 2.05 -9.23 1.65
N PHE A 107 2.45 -7.99 1.34
CA PHE A 107 3.49 -7.30 2.10
C PHE A 107 3.01 -6.83 3.48
N CYS A 108 1.74 -6.44 3.62
CA CYS A 108 1.11 -6.16 4.92
C CYS A 108 1.12 -7.38 5.83
N GLU A 109 0.73 -8.56 5.34
CA GLU A 109 0.70 -9.80 6.14
C GLU A 109 2.10 -10.26 6.55
N ARG A 110 3.11 -9.98 5.70
CA ARG A 110 4.48 -10.43 5.92
C ARG A 110 5.34 -9.48 6.75
N TYR A 111 5.15 -8.18 6.57
CA TYR A 111 6.00 -7.13 7.16
C TYR A 111 5.24 -6.07 7.93
N GLY A 112 3.92 -5.98 7.74
CA GLY A 112 3.08 -5.01 8.40
C GLY A 112 2.80 -5.37 9.85
N ARG A 113 2.42 -4.36 10.62
CA ARG A 113 1.91 -4.49 11.97
C ARG A 113 0.39 -4.37 11.93
N ILE A 114 -0.32 -5.39 12.41
CA ILE A 114 -1.77 -5.27 12.63
C ILE A 114 -2.00 -4.31 13.79
N VAL A 115 -2.89 -3.35 13.59
CA VAL A 115 -3.37 -2.43 14.62
C VAL A 115 -4.88 -2.50 14.71
N GLU A 116 -5.38 -2.54 15.93
CA GLU A 116 -6.80 -2.46 16.24
C GLU A 116 -7.12 -1.05 16.72
N ASP A 117 -8.04 -0.39 16.04
CA ASP A 117 -8.54 0.93 16.42
C ASP A 117 -9.45 0.77 17.65
N ALA A 118 -8.87 0.94 18.84
CA ALA A 118 -9.55 0.72 20.12
C ALA A 118 -10.80 1.60 20.34
N ALA A 119 -11.01 2.62 19.51
CA ALA A 119 -12.19 3.48 19.56
C ALA A 119 -13.51 2.74 19.19
N VAL A 120 -13.45 1.62 18.47
CA VAL A 120 -14.64 0.85 18.06
C VAL A 120 -14.99 -0.25 19.08
N ALA A 121 -14.00 -0.76 19.82
CA ALA A 121 -14.21 -1.82 20.81
C ALA A 121 -14.97 -1.38 22.07
N LEU A 122 -15.07 -0.07 22.33
CA LEU A 122 -15.81 0.49 23.48
C LEU A 122 -17.26 0.92 23.15
N ALA A 123 -17.69 0.76 21.89
CA ALA A 123 -19.03 1.16 21.45
C ALA A 123 -19.94 -0.03 21.05
N ALA A 124 -19.47 -1.27 21.19
CA ALA A 124 -20.23 -2.51 20.97
C ALA A 124 -20.59 -3.17 22.32
#